data_AF-A0A9E4GLD6-F1
#
_entry.id   AF-A0A9E4GLD6-F1
#
_cell.length_a   1.000
_cell.length_b   1.000
_cell.length_c   1.000
_cell.angle_alpha   90.00
_cell.angle_beta   90.00
_cell.angle_gamma   90.00
#
_symmetry.space_group_name_H-M   'P 1'
#
loop_
_entity.id
_entity.type
_entity.pdbx_description
1 polymer ?
#
loop_
_entity_poly.entity_id
_entity_poly.type
_entity_poly.pdbx_seq_one_letter_code
_entity_poly.pdbx_strand_id
1 'polypeptide(L)' 'MLDNSRVLDLTNERGLLCGQILGDLGADVIKLEPPGGSSARR' A
#
# COMPACT_ATOMS: atom_id res chain seq x y z
N MET A 1 1.94 5.49 15.54
CA MET A 1 2.75 4.28 15.89
C MET A 1 3.80 4.01 14.81
N LEU A 2 3.54 4.36 13.55
CA LEU A 2 4.46 4.20 12.43
C LEU A 2 4.83 5.53 11.73
N ASP A 3 4.65 6.66 12.40
CA ASP A 3 4.66 8.03 11.83
C ASP A 3 5.98 8.46 11.14
N ASN A 4 7.07 7.70 11.32
CA ASN A 4 8.36 7.92 10.68
C ASN A 4 8.79 6.76 9.75
N SER A 5 7.86 5.89 9.37
CA SER A 5 8.11 4.76 8.47
C SER A 5 7.64 5.08 7.06
N ARG A 6 8.49 4.84 6.07
CA ARG A 6 8.11 4.84 4.65
C ARG A 6 8.07 3.40 4.14
N VAL A 7 6.93 2.99 3.62
CA VAL A 7 6.67 1.62 3.16
C VAL A 7 6.46 1.62 1.67
N LEU A 8 7.12 0.70 0.98
CA LEU A 8 6.87 0.43 -0.43
C LEU A 8 5.99 -0.82 -0.54
N ASP A 9 4.76 -0.65 -0.99
CA ASP A 9 3.81 -1.75 -1.16
C ASP A 9 3.87 -2.29 -2.59
N LEU A 10 4.46 -3.48 -2.75
CA LEU A 10 4.55 -4.24 -4.01
C LEU A 10 3.50 -5.36 -4.10
N THR A 11 2.58 -5.45 -3.15
CA THR A 11 1.58 -6.52 -3.11
C THR A 11 0.56 -6.36 -4.23
N ASN A 12 -0.12 -7.45 -4.58
CA ASN A 12 -1.27 -7.42 -5.48
C ASN A 12 -2.59 -7.30 -4.69
N GLU A 13 -3.71 -7.67 -5.30
CA GLU A 13 -5.04 -7.61 -4.67
C GLU A 13 -5.14 -8.34 -3.33
N ARG A 14 -4.32 -9.37 -3.10
CA ARG A 14 -4.32 -10.13 -1.83
C ARG A 14 -3.73 -9.36 -0.65
N GLY A 15 -2.89 -8.35 -0.91
CA GLY A 15 -2.18 -7.59 0.12
C GLY A 15 -2.71 -6.18 0.38
N LEU A 16 -3.79 -5.76 -0.31
CA LEU A 16 -4.34 -4.40 -0.21
C LEU A 16 -4.64 -3.97 1.23
N LEU A 17 -5.24 -4.86 2.02
CA LEU A 17 -5.59 -4.56 3.40
C LEU A 17 -4.37 -4.27 4.27
N CYS A 18 -3.23 -4.93 3.99
CA CYS A 18 -2.00 -4.72 4.76
C CYS A 18 -1.47 -3.30 4.57
N GLY A 19 -1.40 -2.80 3.33
CA GLY A 19 -0.98 -1.43 3.03
C GLY A 19 -1.88 -0.40 3.69
N GLN A 20 -3.19 -0.63 3.70
CA GLN A 20 -4.15 0.24 4.37
C GLN A 20 -3.92 0.28 5.89
N ILE A 21 -3.81 -0.88 6.55
CA ILE A 21 -3.58 -0.95 8.01
C ILE A 21 -2.29 -0.20 8.38
N LEU A 22 -1.22 -0.34 7.60
CA LEU A 22 0.04 0.37 7.87
C LEU A 22 -0.13 1.89 7.76
N GLY A 23 -0.88 2.36 6.77
CA GLY A 23 -1.23 3.78 6.62
C GLY A 23 -2.08 4.30 7.78
N ASP A 24 -3.09 3.54 8.20
CA ASP A 24 -3.96 3.87 9.34
C ASP A 24 -3.16 3.97 10.66
N LEU A 25 -2.05 3.24 10.78
CA LEU A 25 -1.12 3.30 11.92
C LEU A 25 -0.08 4.45 11.84
N GLY A 26 -0.11 5.21 10.75
CA GLY A 26 0.70 6.42 10.52
C GLY A 26 1.83 6.27 9.51
N ALA A 27 1.99 5.14 8.82
CA ALA A 27 3.06 4.98 7.85
C ALA A 27 2.81 5.77 6.54
N ASP A 28 3.88 6.28 5.92
CA ASP A 28 3.85 6.80 4.55
C ASP A 28 3.97 5.64 3.55
N VAL A 29 2.82 5.15 3.09
CA VAL A 29 2.74 3.96 2.22
C VAL A 29 2.64 4.38 0.75
N ILE A 30 3.63 3.98 -0.05
CA ILE A 30 3.65 4.18 -1.50
C ILE A 30 3.30 2.86 -2.18
N LYS A 31 2.17 2.83 -2.89
CA LYS A 31 1.78 1.69 -3.71
C LYS A 31 2.51 1.72 -5.06
N LEU A 32 3.21 0.65 -5.40
CA LEU A 32 3.70 0.46 -6.77
C LEU A 32 2.66 -0.27 -7.59
N GLU A 33 2.23 0.38 -8.68
CA GLU A 33 1.28 -0.17 -9.62
C GLU A 33 1.94 -0.37 -11.01
N PRO A 34 1.54 -1.40 -11.77
CA PRO A 34 1.98 -1.53 -13.15
C PRO A 34 1.45 -0.37 -14.01
N PRO A 35 1.99 -0.14 -15.22
CA PRO A 35 1.58 0.98 -16.10
C PRO A 35 0.08 1.05 -16.44
N GLY A 36 -0.68 -0.04 -16.26
CA GLY A 36 -2.14 -0.08 -16.43
C GLY A 36 -2.95 0.06 -15.13
N GLY A 37 -2.30 0.36 -14.01
CA GLY A 37 -2.93 0.40 -12.69
C GLY A 37 -3.18 -0.98 -12.08
N SER A 38 -3.50 -0.99 -10.80
CA SER A 38 -3.87 -2.20 -10.06
C SER A 38 -5.13 -2.86 -10.63
N SER A 39 -5.13 -4.19 -10.69
CA SER A 39 -6.29 -5.01 -11.09
C SER A 39 -7.53 -4.74 -10.23
N ALA A 40 -7.34 -4.39 -8.96
CA ALA A 40 -8.39 -4.13 -7.99
C ALA A 40 -9.13 -2.80 -8.19
N ARG A 41 -8.68 -1.95 -9.13
CA ARG A 41 -9.34 -0.68 -9.49
C ARG A 41 -10.38 -0.84 -10.62
N ARG A 42 -10.63 -2.07 -11.09
CA ARG A 42 -11.59 -2.39 -12.16
C ARG A 42 -12.87 -3.01 -11.64
#